data_AF-A0A380A6E5-F1
#
_entry.id   AF-A0A380A6E5-F1
#
_cell.length_a   1.000
_cell.length_b   1.000
_cell.length_c   1.000
_cell.angle_alpha   90.00
_cell.angle_beta   90.00
_cell.angle_gamma   90.00
#
_symmetry.space_group_name_H-M   'P 1'
#
loop_
_entity.id
_entity.type
_entity.pdbx_description
1 polymer ?
#
loop_
_entity_poly.entity_id
_entity_poly.type
_entity_poly.pdbx_seq_one_letter_code
_entity_poly.pdbx_strand_id
1 'polypeptide(L)'
;MHLTECDLSLGNTVAITFTGTENAKLPGLLALDAGSLASGIGIGLEDSSGKALPLNRASDKFRLNAGNTTLTLQAYVQGEPEAIQTKSIGRGTFSAVATFTLEYE
;
A
#
# COMPACT_ATOMS: atom_id res chain seq x y z
N MET A 1 -4.69 4.42 -9.73
CA MET A 1 -4.91 5.86 -9.42
C MET A 1 -4.73 6.66 -10.70
N HIS A 2 -5.61 7.64 -10.95
CA HIS A 2 -5.56 8.46 -12.15
C HIS A 2 -5.31 9.92 -11.76
N LEU A 3 -4.14 10.43 -12.14
CA LEU A 3 -3.76 11.83 -11.98
C LEU A 3 -4.06 12.53 -13.30
N THR A 4 -4.88 13.58 -13.24
CA THR A 4 -5.33 14.35 -14.41
C THR A 4 -4.71 15.75 -14.40
N GLU A 5 -4.65 16.39 -15.57
CA GLU A 5 -4.16 17.77 -15.71
C GLU A 5 -2.72 17.97 -15.15
N CYS A 6 -1.87 16.96 -15.30
CA CYS A 6 -0.46 17.03 -14.91
C CYS A 6 0.28 18.05 -15.78
N ASP A 7 0.58 19.22 -15.21
CA ASP A 7 1.47 20.23 -15.79
C ASP A 7 2.92 19.95 -15.39
N LEU A 8 3.72 19.52 -16.36
CA LEU A 8 5.11 19.14 -16.14
C LEU A 8 6.06 20.32 -15.85
N SER A 9 5.57 21.57 -15.93
CA SER A 9 6.34 22.75 -15.53
C SER A 9 6.44 22.92 -14.00
N LEU A 10 5.52 22.32 -13.25
CA LEU A 10 5.46 22.37 -11.78
C LEU A 10 6.21 21.21 -11.11
N GLY A 11 6.30 20.08 -11.80
CA GLY A 11 7.00 18.88 -11.38
C GLY A 11 6.80 17.77 -12.40
N ASN A 12 7.82 16.94 -12.62
CA ASN A 12 7.78 15.85 -13.60
C ASN A 12 7.80 14.46 -12.95
N THR A 13 7.84 14.41 -11.62
CA THR A 13 7.75 13.19 -10.83
C THR A 13 6.77 13.34 -9.68
N VAL A 14 6.32 12.20 -9.17
CA VAL A 14 5.49 12.12 -7.97
C VAL A 14 5.96 10.95 -7.11
N ALA A 15 6.14 11.18 -5.81
CA ALA A 15 6.32 10.13 -4.81
C ALA A 15 5.00 9.90 -4.06
N ILE A 16 4.76 8.66 -3.64
CA ILE A 16 3.54 8.26 -2.95
C ILE A 16 3.93 7.75 -1.57
N THR A 17 3.33 8.31 -0.53
CA THR A 17 3.47 7.81 0.83
C THR A 17 2.14 7.22 1.26
N PHE A 18 2.10 5.91 1.50
CA PHE A 18 0.95 5.25 2.14
C PHE A 18 1.13 5.28 3.65
N THR A 19 0.13 5.76 4.37
CA THR A 19 0.11 5.81 5.84
C THR A 19 -1.04 5.00 6.38
N GLY A 20 -0.81 4.30 7.49
CA GLY A 20 -1.80 3.44 8.11
C GLY A 20 -1.23 2.70 9.31
N THR A 21 -2.09 1.95 9.99
CA THR A 21 -1.67 1.12 11.11
C THR A 21 -0.85 -0.05 10.60
N GLU A 22 0.40 -0.15 11.04
CA GLU A 22 1.31 -1.21 10.62
C GLU A 22 1.05 -2.51 11.38
N ASN A 23 1.14 -3.65 10.69
CA ASN A 23 1.07 -4.97 11.31
C ASN A 23 2.37 -5.24 12.09
N ALA A 24 2.27 -5.36 13.41
CA ALA A 24 3.44 -5.58 14.28
C ALA A 24 4.22 -6.87 14.00
N LYS A 25 3.60 -7.88 13.39
CA LYS A 25 4.24 -9.16 13.02
C LYS A 25 4.67 -9.23 11.56
N LEU A 26 4.27 -8.25 10.75
CA LEU A 26 4.62 -8.11 9.34
C LEU A 26 5.00 -6.64 9.06
N PRO A 27 6.20 -6.18 9.48
CA PRO A 27 6.63 -4.80 9.25
C PRO A 27 6.56 -4.43 7.77
N GLY A 28 6.02 -3.25 7.48
CA GLY A 28 5.77 -2.71 6.15
C GLY A 28 4.39 -3.04 5.58
N LEU A 29 3.58 -3.89 6.24
CA LEU A 29 2.22 -4.22 5.83
C LEU A 29 1.19 -3.56 6.74
N LEU A 30 -0.02 -3.35 6.23
CA LEU A 30 -1.17 -2.86 6.99
C LEU A 30 -1.69 -3.94 7.95
N ALA A 31 -1.97 -3.52 9.18
CA ALA A 31 -2.81 -4.26 10.10
C ALA A 31 -4.27 -4.23 9.65
N LEU A 32 -5.04 -5.23 10.08
CA LEU A 32 -6.48 -5.26 9.87
C LEU A 32 -7.18 -4.26 10.79
N ASP A 33 -8.27 -3.67 10.33
CA ASP A 33 -9.12 -2.79 11.16
C ASP A 33 -9.79 -3.59 12.28
N ALA A 34 -10.11 -2.92 13.38
CA ALA A 34 -10.70 -3.53 14.58
C ALA A 34 -12.03 -4.27 14.35
N GLY A 35 -12.75 -3.94 13.26
CA GLY A 35 -13.98 -4.64 12.86
C GLY A 35 -13.77 -5.94 12.08
N SER A 36 -12.52 -6.33 11.82
CA SER A 36 -12.18 -7.54 11.07
C SER A 36 -12.41 -8.80 11.90
N LEU A 37 -12.91 -9.85 11.25
CA LEU A 37 -13.10 -11.18 11.82
C LEU A 37 -11.92 -12.11 11.50
N ALA A 38 -11.20 -11.87 10.40
CA ALA A 38 -9.97 -12.58 10.10
C ALA A 38 -8.84 -12.16 11.05
N SER A 39 -7.86 -13.05 11.24
CA SER A 39 -6.68 -12.78 12.05
C SER A 39 -5.45 -13.52 11.52
N GLY A 40 -4.25 -13.10 11.94
CA GLY A 40 -3.01 -13.74 11.51
C GLY A 40 -2.59 -13.40 10.08
N ILE A 41 -3.04 -12.27 9.54
CA ILE A 41 -2.71 -11.78 8.20
C ILE A 41 -2.45 -10.26 8.22
N GLY A 42 -1.72 -9.78 7.23
CA GLY A 42 -1.57 -8.36 6.91
C GLY A 42 -1.81 -8.08 5.43
N ILE A 43 -1.96 -6.82 5.06
CA ILE A 43 -2.18 -6.38 3.68
C ILE A 43 -0.97 -5.58 3.20
N GLY A 44 -0.31 -6.04 2.15
CA GLY A 44 0.77 -5.32 1.49
C GLY A 44 0.29 -4.53 0.29
N LEU A 45 1.07 -3.50 -0.05
CA LEU A 45 0.88 -2.67 -1.23
C LEU A 45 2.11 -2.78 -2.11
N GLU A 46 1.91 -2.83 -3.42
CA GLU A 46 3.00 -2.91 -4.40
C GLU A 46 2.63 -2.18 -5.69
N ASP A 47 3.63 -1.84 -6.49
CA ASP A 47 3.40 -1.31 -7.83
C ASP A 47 3.09 -2.42 -8.84
N SER A 48 2.84 -2.04 -10.11
CA SER A 48 2.56 -3.00 -11.18
C SER A 48 3.71 -3.94 -11.52
N SER A 49 4.94 -3.67 -11.04
CA SER A 49 6.10 -4.55 -11.21
C SER A 49 6.27 -5.55 -10.05
N GLY A 50 5.41 -5.48 -9.03
CA GLY A 50 5.54 -6.27 -7.81
C GLY A 50 6.57 -5.69 -6.83
N LYS A 51 7.00 -4.44 -7.03
CA LYS A 51 7.88 -3.77 -6.07
C LYS A 51 7.03 -3.26 -4.91
N ALA A 52 7.40 -3.65 -3.70
CA ALA A 52 6.72 -3.25 -2.48
C ALA A 52 6.70 -1.72 -2.32
N LEU A 53 5.53 -1.20 -1.93
CA LEU A 53 5.31 0.18 -1.52
C LEU A 53 5.33 0.20 0.01
N PRO A 54 6.40 0.75 0.63
CA PRO A 54 6.55 0.68 2.07
C PRO A 54 5.47 1.53 2.75
N LEU A 55 4.89 1.00 3.82
CA LEU A 55 4.02 1.78 4.69
C LEU A 55 4.84 2.81 5.49
N ASN A 56 4.24 3.98 5.72
CA ASN A 56 4.78 5.11 6.49
C ASN A 56 6.12 5.66 5.96
N ARG A 57 6.44 5.41 4.69
CA ARG A 57 7.63 5.91 3.98
C ARG A 57 7.29 6.26 2.55
N ALA A 58 8.00 7.24 1.99
CA ALA A 58 7.86 7.60 0.58
C ALA A 58 8.31 6.45 -0.31
N SER A 59 7.55 6.22 -1.39
CA SER A 59 7.93 5.31 -2.47
C SER A 59 9.11 5.87 -3.28
N ASP A 60 9.60 5.05 -4.20
CA ASP A 60 10.32 5.58 -5.36
C ASP A 60 9.45 6.57 -6.14
N LYS A 61 10.10 7.45 -6.89
CA LYS A 61 9.44 8.44 -7.73
C LYS A 61 8.87 7.80 -8.99
N PHE A 62 7.61 8.10 -9.27
CA PHE A 62 6.94 7.79 -10.53
C PHE A 62 7.04 8.98 -11.47
N ARG A 63 7.28 8.73 -12.75
CA ARG A 63 7.34 9.80 -13.76
C ARG A 63 5.94 10.19 -14.21
N LEU A 64 5.67 11.49 -14.29
CA LEU A 64 4.42 12.03 -14.79
C LEU A 64 4.46 12.16 -16.32
N ASN A 65 3.31 11.93 -16.95
CA ASN A 65 3.02 12.28 -18.34
C ASN A 65 2.19 13.57 -18.37
N ALA A 66 2.43 14.41 -19.39
CA ALA A 66 1.64 15.62 -19.59
C ALA A 66 0.16 15.27 -19.77
N GLY A 67 -0.72 16.01 -19.08
CA GLY A 67 -2.14 15.70 -19.03
C GLY A 67 -2.43 14.54 -18.06
N ASN A 68 -2.45 13.29 -18.54
CA ASN A 68 -2.94 12.17 -17.74
C ASN A 68 -1.84 11.16 -17.40
N THR A 69 -1.70 10.86 -16.11
CA THR A 69 -0.82 9.81 -15.59
C THR A 69 -1.64 8.77 -14.83
N THR A 70 -1.51 7.49 -15.21
CA THR A 70 -2.13 6.39 -14.46
C THR A 70 -1.05 5.63 -13.69
N LEU A 71 -1.21 5.57 -12.38
CA LEU A 71 -0.36 4.79 -11.48
C LEU A 71 -1.13 3.53 -11.09
N THR A 72 -0.67 2.39 -11.60
CA THR A 72 -1.26 1.08 -11.28
C THR A 72 -0.59 0.50 -10.05
N LEU A 73 -1.39 0.27 -9.02
CA LEU A 73 -0.95 -0.32 -7.76
C LEU A 73 -1.76 -1.59 -7.49
N GLN A 74 -1.18 -2.47 -6.70
CA GLN A 74 -1.78 -3.74 -6.31
C GLN A 74 -1.72 -3.89 -4.80
N ALA A 75 -2.61 -4.72 -4.28
CA ALA A 75 -2.62 -5.11 -2.88
C ALA A 75 -2.60 -6.63 -2.78
N TYR A 76 -1.93 -7.16 -1.76
CA TYR A 76 -1.85 -8.59 -1.52
C TYR A 76 -2.05 -8.91 -0.04
N VAL A 77 -2.51 -10.13 0.24
CA VAL A 77 -2.68 -10.65 1.60
C VAL A 77 -1.50 -11.55 1.92
N GLN A 78 -0.89 -11.36 3.08
CA GLN A 78 0.20 -12.20 3.57
C GLN A 78 -0.11 -12.71 4.98
N GLY A 79 0.11 -14.00 5.23
CA GLY A 79 -0.01 -14.58 6.56
C GLY A 79 1.15 -14.19 7.46
N GLU A 80 0.87 -13.96 8.74
CA GLU A 80 1.89 -13.80 9.78
C GLU A 80 2.67 -15.12 9.92
N PRO A 81 4.02 -15.10 10.03
CA PRO A 81 4.82 -16.33 10.04
C PRO A 81 4.40 -17.34 11.12
N GLU A 82 4.13 -16.85 12.34
CA GLU A 82 3.65 -17.67 13.45
C GLU A 82 2.25 -18.24 13.19
N ALA A 83 1.36 -17.46 12.59
CA ALA A 83 0.00 -17.90 12.26
C ALA A 83 0.00 -19.01 11.21
N ILE A 84 0.91 -18.93 10.24
CA ILE A 84 1.15 -20.00 9.26
C ILE A 84 1.70 -21.25 9.98
N GLN A 85 2.74 -21.09 10.79
CA GLN A 85 3.40 -22.22 11.48
C GLN A 85 2.44 -22.97 12.40
N THR A 86 1.61 -22.25 13.15
CA THR A 86 0.66 -22.81 14.12
C THR A 86 -0.71 -23.14 13.50
N LYS A 87 -0.89 -22.87 12.20
CA LYS A 87 -2.17 -23.02 11.49
C LYS A 87 -3.32 -22.27 12.17
N SER A 88 -3.02 -21.09 12.71
CA SER A 88 -3.95 -20.27 13.50
C SER A 88 -4.53 -19.06 12.74
N ILE A 89 -4.36 -19.00 11.41
CA ILE A 89 -5.00 -17.97 10.59
C ILE A 89 -6.53 -18.04 10.78
N GLY A 90 -7.10 -16.97 11.36
CA GLY A 90 -8.52 -16.84 11.61
C GLY A 90 -9.27 -16.53 10.31
N ARG A 91 -10.36 -17.24 10.07
CA ARG A 91 -11.23 -17.01 8.91
C ARG A 91 -12.26 -15.94 9.22
N GLY A 92 -12.52 -15.06 8.26
CA GLY A 92 -13.56 -14.06 8.36
C GLY A 92 -13.39 -12.96 7.32
N THR A 93 -14.33 -12.03 7.31
CA THR A 93 -14.16 -10.78 6.56
C THR A 93 -13.05 -9.95 7.20
N PHE A 94 -12.37 -9.17 6.38
CA PHE A 94 -11.34 -8.24 6.85
C PHE A 94 -11.35 -6.97 6.02
N SER A 95 -10.89 -5.89 6.63
CA SER A 95 -10.61 -4.62 5.97
C SER A 95 -9.34 -4.01 6.55
N ALA A 96 -8.74 -3.10 5.81
CA ALA A 96 -7.73 -2.18 6.32
C ALA A 96 -7.90 -0.84 5.59
N VAL A 97 -7.56 0.25 6.27
CA VAL A 97 -7.55 1.58 5.68
C VAL A 97 -6.12 2.11 5.60
N ALA A 98 -5.77 2.65 4.44
CA ALA A 98 -4.55 3.43 4.24
C ALA A 98 -4.89 4.78 3.62
N THR A 99 -4.18 5.81 4.06
CA THR A 99 -4.23 7.16 3.47
C THR A 99 -3.01 7.35 2.59
N PHE A 100 -3.19 7.83 1.36
CA PHE A 100 -2.07 8.15 0.48
C PHE A 100 -1.84 9.65 0.42
N THR A 101 -0.58 10.05 0.42
CA THR A 101 -0.13 11.42 0.16
C THR A 101 0.70 11.41 -1.12
N LEU A 102 0.50 12.43 -1.97
CA LEU A 102 1.25 12.63 -3.20
C LEU A 102 2.18 13.83 -3.03
N GLU A 103 3.48 13.61 -3.24
CA GLU A 103 4.51 14.64 -3.21
C GLU A 103 5.03 14.85 -4.63
N TYR A 104 4.85 16.06 -5.16
CA TYR A 104 5.23 16.43 -6.52
C TYR A 104 6.59 17.12 -6.54
N GLU A 105 7.45 16.74 -7.48
CA GLU A 105 8.78 17.30 -7.71
C GLU A 105 9.10 17.46 -9.19
#